data_AF-A0A2T0TD51-F1
#
_entry.id   AF-A0A2T0TD51-F1
#
_cell.length_a   1.000
_cell.length_b   1.000
_cell.length_c   1.000
_cell.angle_alpha   90.00
_cell.angle_beta   90.00
_cell.angle_gamma   90.00
#
_symmetry.space_group_name_H-M   'P 1'
#
loop_
_entity.id
_entity.type
_entity.pdbx_description
1 polymer ?
#
loop_
_entity_poly.entity_id
_entity_poly.type
_entity_poly.pdbx_seq_one_letter_code
_entity_poly.pdbx_strand_id
1 'polypeptide(L)'
;MTSEAFARFRADLSAAVTRGRRAAAAAGARNAEARDRSRELAERLRARQAAPGQQPTSPDVRRVANGFREERGLPVERLPDGAPQEAPAETEKPVDAKANSETPTTLGSRPVAGPRGQLPRAGDDDEDFSQGQILY
;
A
#
# COMPACT_ATOMS: atom_id res chain seq x y z
N MET A 1 22.55 41.47 11.64
CA MET A 1 22.16 40.60 10.50
C MET A 1 21.70 39.20 10.94
N THR A 2 22.31 38.56 11.95
CA THR A 2 22.01 37.16 12.34
C THR A 2 20.70 36.96 13.11
N SER A 3 20.27 37.92 13.94
CA SER A 3 19.06 37.80 14.76
C SER A 3 17.76 37.78 13.96
N GLU A 4 17.68 38.56 12.88
CA GLU A 4 16.49 38.63 12.02
C GLU A 4 16.34 37.36 11.17
N ALA A 5 17.45 36.84 10.64
CA ALA A 5 17.47 35.57 9.92
C ALA A 5 17.00 34.41 10.82
N PHE A 6 17.41 34.39 12.08
CA PHE A 6 16.97 33.37 13.04
C PHE A 6 15.48 33.50 13.40
N ALA A 7 14.98 34.73 13.55
CA ALA A 7 13.55 34.98 13.79
C ALA A 7 12.69 34.49 12.62
N ARG A 8 13.12 34.78 11.38
CA ARG A 8 12.45 34.31 10.16
C ARG A 8 12.45 32.79 10.05
N PHE A 9 13.59 32.15 10.28
CA PHE A 9 13.69 30.70 10.28
C PHE A 9 12.73 30.04 11.28
N ARG A 10 12.63 30.57 12.51
CA ARG A 10 11.70 30.06 13.52
C ARG A 10 10.24 30.25 13.11
N ALA A 11 9.92 31.39 12.50
CA ALA A 11 8.59 31.64 11.96
C ALA A 11 8.24 30.62 10.85
N ASP A 12 9.13 30.42 9.88
CA ASP A 12 8.96 29.48 8.78
C ASP A 12 8.80 28.04 9.28
N LEU A 13 9.61 27.64 10.26
CA LEU A 13 9.51 26.33 10.90
C LEU A 13 8.15 26.15 11.59
N SER A 14 7.70 27.15 12.35
CA SER A 14 6.40 27.08 13.02
C SER A 14 5.23 26.99 12.02
N ALA A 15 5.33 27.71 10.90
CA ALA A 15 4.33 27.69 9.84
C ALA A 15 4.32 26.33 9.13
N ALA A 16 5.49 25.76 8.86
CA ALA A 16 5.64 24.43 8.27
C ALA A 16 5.05 23.34 9.19
N VAL A 17 5.35 23.38 10.49
CA VAL A 17 4.79 22.43 11.48
C VAL A 17 3.26 22.55 11.55
N THR A 18 2.72 23.77 11.57
CA THR A 18 1.26 23.99 11.58
C THR A 18 0.60 23.43 10.34
N ARG A 19 1.20 23.66 9.15
CA ARG A 19 0.73 23.10 7.89
C ARG A 19 0.79 21.58 7.89
N GLY A 20 1.89 21.01 8.35
CA GLY A 20 2.09 19.56 8.45
C GLY A 20 1.05 18.90 9.36
N ARG A 21 0.79 19.49 10.53
CA ARG A 21 -0.26 19.00 11.46
C ARG A 21 -1.65 19.03 10.83
N ARG A 22 -1.99 20.12 10.11
CA ARG A 22 -3.27 20.21 9.40
C ARG A 22 -3.39 19.16 8.30
N ALA A 23 -2.33 18.96 7.50
CA ALA A 23 -2.32 17.94 6.45
C ALA A 23 -2.46 16.53 7.03
N ALA A 24 -1.76 16.22 8.12
CA ALA A 24 -1.86 14.94 8.82
C ALA A 24 -3.28 14.71 9.36
N ALA A 25 -3.90 15.72 9.97
CA ALA A 25 -5.28 15.61 10.45
C ALA A 25 -6.28 15.35 9.31
N ALA A 26 -6.13 16.06 8.17
CA ALA A 26 -6.98 15.86 7.00
C ALA A 26 -6.80 14.46 6.38
N ALA A 27 -5.56 13.97 6.29
CA ALA A 27 -5.29 12.61 5.84
C ALA A 27 -5.86 11.56 6.81
N GLY A 28 -5.74 11.80 8.11
CA GLY A 28 -6.35 10.95 9.16
C GLY A 28 -7.87 10.86 9.01
N ALA A 29 -8.54 11.99 8.79
CA ALA A 29 -10.00 12.01 8.57
C ALA A 29 -10.41 11.21 7.32
N ARG A 30 -9.72 11.39 6.19
CA ARG A 30 -9.98 10.62 4.96
C ARG A 30 -9.77 9.11 5.17
N ASN A 31 -8.74 8.72 5.92
CA ASN A 31 -8.47 7.32 6.21
C ASN A 31 -9.53 6.71 7.14
N ALA A 32 -9.98 7.47 8.16
CA ALA A 32 -11.07 7.04 9.02
C ALA A 32 -12.36 6.81 8.21
N GLU A 33 -12.72 7.75 7.34
CA GLU A 33 -13.89 7.64 6.46
C GLU A 33 -13.80 6.42 5.52
N ALA A 34 -12.63 6.17 4.93
CA ALA A 34 -12.41 4.99 4.10
C ALA A 34 -12.59 3.68 4.90
N ARG A 35 -12.07 3.62 6.13
CA ARG A 35 -12.24 2.46 7.02
C ARG A 35 -13.69 2.23 7.41
N ASP A 36 -14.42 3.29 7.71
CA ASP A 36 -15.85 3.22 8.06
C ASP A 36 -16.67 2.71 6.87
N ARG A 37 -16.41 3.23 5.66
CA ARG A 37 -17.03 2.72 4.41
C ARG A 37 -16.71 1.25 4.17
N SER A 38 -15.45 0.84 4.39
CA SER A 38 -15.05 -0.57 4.27
C SER A 38 -15.74 -1.46 5.31
N ARG A 39 -15.89 -0.99 6.55
CA ARG A 39 -16.60 -1.72 7.61
C ARG A 39 -18.07 -1.90 7.26
N GLU A 40 -18.73 -0.84 6.82
CA GLU A 40 -20.14 -0.87 6.40
C GLU A 40 -20.36 -1.82 5.22
N LEU A 41 -19.45 -1.82 4.23
CA LEU A 41 -19.49 -2.77 3.12
C LEU A 41 -19.33 -4.21 3.60
N ALA A 42 -18.38 -4.48 4.50
CA ALA A 42 -18.18 -5.81 5.07
C ALA A 42 -19.41 -6.29 5.87
N GLU A 43 -20.04 -5.40 6.63
CA GLU A 43 -21.27 -5.70 7.37
C GLU A 43 -22.45 -5.99 6.42
N ARG A 44 -22.63 -5.20 5.37
CA ARG A 44 -23.64 -5.47 4.32
C ARG A 44 -23.42 -6.79 3.61
N LEU A 45 -22.17 -7.16 3.32
CA LEU A 45 -21.83 -8.46 2.74
C LEU A 45 -22.15 -9.61 3.70
N ARG A 46 -21.77 -9.49 4.99
CA ARG A 46 -22.12 -10.50 6.01
C ARG A 46 -23.63 -10.67 6.16
N ALA A 47 -24.38 -9.57 6.09
CA ALA A 47 -25.83 -9.58 6.15
C ALA A 47 -26.52 -10.04 4.86
N ARG A 48 -25.76 -10.35 3.79
CA ARG A 48 -26.27 -10.64 2.42
C ARG A 48 -27.15 -9.52 1.85
N GLN A 49 -26.94 -8.29 2.30
CA GLN A 49 -27.67 -7.08 1.88
C GLN A 49 -26.91 -6.26 0.83
N ALA A 50 -25.72 -6.70 0.42
CA ALA A 50 -25.00 -6.06 -0.67
C ALA A 50 -25.69 -6.34 -2.01
N ALA A 51 -25.90 -5.29 -2.82
CA ALA A 51 -26.54 -5.41 -4.11
C ALA A 51 -25.74 -6.38 -5.02
N PRO A 52 -26.38 -7.41 -5.59
CA PRO A 52 -25.77 -8.29 -6.58
C PRO A 52 -25.67 -7.53 -7.90
N GLY A 53 -24.64 -6.70 -8.06
CA GLY A 53 -24.44 -5.91 -9.27
C GLY A 53 -22.99 -5.71 -9.67
N GLN A 54 -22.04 -6.13 -8.82
CA GLN A 54 -20.64 -6.19 -9.22
C GLN A 54 -20.32 -7.59 -9.69
N GLN A 55 -19.70 -7.67 -10.87
CA GLN A 55 -19.18 -8.95 -11.35
C GLN A 55 -18.25 -9.53 -10.29
N PRO A 56 -18.39 -10.83 -9.97
CA PRO A 56 -17.49 -11.47 -9.03
C PRO A 56 -16.05 -11.31 -9.53
N THR A 57 -15.12 -11.05 -8.60
CA THR A 57 -13.69 -11.08 -8.93
C THR A 57 -13.38 -12.39 -9.63
N SER A 58 -12.68 -12.33 -10.77
CA SER A 58 -12.43 -13.51 -11.59
C SER A 58 -11.73 -14.62 -10.77
N PRO A 59 -11.99 -15.90 -11.08
CA PRO A 59 -11.39 -17.01 -10.35
C PRO A 59 -9.86 -16.95 -10.30
N ASP A 60 -9.21 -16.51 -11.39
CA ASP A 60 -7.75 -16.38 -11.48
C ASP A 60 -7.20 -15.34 -10.51
N VAL A 61 -7.84 -14.16 -10.44
CA VAL A 61 -7.41 -13.09 -9.55
C VAL A 61 -7.59 -13.51 -8.09
N ARG A 62 -8.66 -14.23 -7.76
CA ARG A 62 -8.85 -14.80 -6.41
C ARG A 62 -7.75 -15.81 -6.07
N ARG A 63 -7.39 -16.69 -7.01
CA ARG A 63 -6.31 -17.69 -6.84
C ARG A 63 -4.97 -17.02 -6.55
N VAL A 64 -4.58 -16.05 -7.38
CA VAL A 64 -3.31 -15.30 -7.22
C VAL A 64 -3.28 -14.55 -5.89
N ALA A 65 -4.38 -13.86 -5.54
CA ALA A 65 -4.46 -13.11 -4.29
C ALA A 65 -4.40 -14.02 -3.05
N ASN A 66 -4.98 -15.21 -3.10
CA ASN A 66 -4.90 -16.17 -2.00
C ASN A 66 -3.49 -16.74 -1.86
N GLY A 67 -2.84 -17.16 -2.96
CA GLY A 67 -1.45 -17.64 -2.92
C GLY A 67 -0.49 -16.61 -2.33
N PHE A 68 -0.58 -15.35 -2.76
CA PHE A 68 0.21 -14.26 -2.19
C PHE A 68 0.00 -14.08 -0.68
N ARG A 69 -1.24 -14.20 -0.19
CA ARG A 69 -1.55 -14.06 1.25
C ARG A 69 -1.03 -15.23 2.06
N GLU A 70 -1.17 -16.45 1.54
CA GLU A 70 -0.65 -17.67 2.18
C GLU A 70 0.88 -17.62 2.28
N GLU A 71 1.57 -17.29 1.20
CA GLU A 71 3.04 -17.10 1.19
C GLU A 71 3.52 -16.05 2.20
N ARG A 72 2.71 -15.02 2.45
CA ARG A 72 3.02 -13.93 3.37
C ARG A 72 2.49 -14.15 4.79
N GLY A 73 1.84 -15.28 5.07
CA GLY A 73 1.24 -15.58 6.37
C GLY A 73 0.16 -14.58 6.78
N LEU A 74 -0.51 -13.95 5.82
CA LEU A 74 -1.61 -13.02 6.07
C LEU A 74 -2.89 -13.80 6.39
N PRO A 75 -3.66 -13.42 7.42
CA PRO A 75 -4.90 -14.10 7.75
C PRO A 75 -5.90 -13.98 6.59
N VAL A 76 -6.37 -15.13 6.10
CA VAL A 76 -7.46 -15.22 5.11
C VAL A 76 -8.67 -15.80 5.81
N GLU A 77 -9.70 -14.99 6.05
CA GLU A 77 -11.03 -15.54 6.33
C GLU A 77 -11.47 -16.28 5.07
N ARG A 78 -11.58 -17.61 5.15
CA ARG A 78 -12.17 -18.42 4.08
C ARG A 78 -13.65 -18.10 4.05
N LEU A 79 -14.01 -17.11 3.23
CA LEU A 79 -15.40 -16.86 2.91
C LEU A 79 -15.93 -18.13 2.24
N PRO A 80 -17.06 -18.70 2.69
CA PRO A 80 -17.66 -19.81 1.97
C PRO A 80 -17.88 -19.40 0.51
N ASP A 81 -17.61 -20.31 -0.42
CA ASP A 81 -17.88 -20.13 -1.86
C ASP A 81 -19.37 -19.83 -2.02
N GLY A 82 -19.71 -18.55 -1.95
CA GLY A 82 -21.07 -18.09 -1.74
C GLY A 82 -21.86 -18.18 -3.03
N ALA A 83 -22.51 -19.32 -3.22
CA ALA A 83 -23.63 -19.57 -4.13
C ALA A 83 -23.35 -19.38 -5.65
N PRO A 84 -23.97 -20.20 -6.52
CA PRO A 84 -23.91 -20.00 -7.95
C PRO A 84 -24.62 -18.69 -8.31
N GLN A 85 -23.86 -17.62 -8.40
CA GLN A 85 -24.29 -16.38 -9.02
C GLN A 85 -24.16 -16.63 -10.52
N GLU A 86 -25.30 -16.80 -11.19
CA GLU A 86 -25.42 -17.18 -12.60
C GLU A 86 -24.35 -16.47 -13.45
N ALA A 87 -23.47 -17.27 -14.05
CA ALA A 87 -22.40 -16.78 -14.90
C ALA A 87 -23.02 -16.10 -16.15
N PRO A 88 -22.69 -14.84 -16.46
CA PRO A 88 -22.86 -14.38 -17.82
C PRO A 88 -21.78 -15.02 -18.70
N ALA A 89 -22.23 -15.45 -19.87
CA ALA A 89 -21.45 -16.17 -20.87
C ALA A 89 -20.18 -15.44 -21.30
N GLU A 90 -19.12 -16.23 -21.47
CA GLU A 90 -18.05 -16.11 -22.46
C GLU A 90 -17.70 -14.70 -22.95
N THR A 91 -16.66 -14.10 -22.36
CA THR A 91 -15.69 -13.32 -23.14
C THR A 91 -14.33 -13.35 -22.43
N GLU A 92 -13.71 -14.53 -22.36
CA GLU A 92 -12.34 -14.66 -21.89
C GLU A 92 -11.38 -14.20 -23.00
N LYS A 93 -10.80 -13.01 -22.84
CA LYS A 93 -9.45 -12.78 -23.35
C LYS A 93 -8.50 -13.19 -22.24
N PRO A 94 -7.60 -14.17 -22.46
CA PRO A 94 -6.61 -14.55 -21.47
C PRO A 94 -5.76 -13.31 -21.14
N VAL A 95 -5.81 -12.87 -19.88
CA VAL A 95 -4.86 -11.90 -19.37
C VAL A 95 -3.57 -12.65 -19.08
N ASP A 96 -2.50 -12.27 -19.77
CA ASP A 96 -1.19 -12.89 -19.59
C ASP A 96 -0.79 -12.86 -18.11
N ALA A 97 -0.47 -14.04 -17.56
CA ALA A 97 0.02 -14.21 -16.19
C ALA A 97 1.31 -13.41 -15.88
N LYS A 98 1.87 -12.73 -16.89
CA LYS A 98 3.03 -11.83 -16.81
C LYS A 98 2.69 -10.36 -16.60
N ALA A 99 1.42 -9.96 -16.52
CA ALA A 99 1.05 -8.57 -16.25
C ALA A 99 1.57 -8.05 -14.88
N ASN A 100 1.90 -8.96 -13.95
CA ASN A 100 2.53 -8.63 -12.67
C ASN A 100 4.06 -8.76 -12.67
N SER A 101 4.68 -9.05 -13.83
CA SER A 101 6.15 -9.20 -13.96
C SER A 101 6.87 -7.93 -14.39
N GLU A 102 6.14 -6.84 -14.63
CA GLU A 102 6.75 -5.52 -14.75
C GLU A 102 7.35 -5.15 -13.40
N THR A 103 8.68 -5.04 -13.37
CA THR A 103 9.42 -4.54 -12.21
C THR A 103 8.79 -3.22 -11.77
N PRO A 104 8.38 -3.08 -10.49
CA PRO A 104 7.82 -1.83 -10.03
C PRO A 104 8.88 -0.74 -10.19
N THR A 105 8.59 0.26 -11.02
CA THR A 105 9.36 1.51 -11.05
C THR A 105 9.44 2.02 -9.62
N THR A 106 10.63 2.02 -9.05
CA THR A 106 10.91 2.41 -7.67
C THR A 106 10.64 3.90 -7.49
N LEU A 107 9.37 4.27 -7.32
CA LEU A 107 9.00 5.52 -6.66
C LEU A 107 9.38 5.35 -5.20
N GLY A 108 10.43 6.04 -4.77
CA GLY A 108 11.16 5.92 -3.49
C GLY A 108 10.33 5.97 -2.21
N SER A 109 9.47 4.97 -2.03
CA SER A 109 8.68 4.73 -0.85
C SER A 109 9.45 3.72 -0.01
N ARG A 110 10.08 4.19 1.06
CA ARG A 110 10.78 3.34 2.02
C ARG A 110 9.80 2.26 2.51
N PRO A 111 10.16 0.96 2.48
CA PRO A 111 9.30 -0.07 3.02
C PRO A 111 9.12 0.14 4.52
N VAL A 112 7.88 0.23 4.98
CA VAL A 112 7.51 0.14 6.40
C VAL A 112 7.76 -1.31 6.84
N ALA A 113 8.49 -1.48 7.93
CA ALA A 113 8.93 -2.76 8.47
C ALA A 113 7.78 -3.79 8.59
N GLY A 114 8.08 -5.05 8.25
CA GLY A 114 7.15 -6.17 8.40
C GLY A 114 6.86 -6.52 9.88
N PRO A 115 5.90 -7.43 10.13
CA PRO A 115 5.34 -7.71 11.46
C PRO A 115 6.30 -8.36 12.48
N ARG A 116 7.57 -8.59 12.12
CA ARG A 116 8.63 -9.07 13.02
C ARG A 116 9.77 -8.08 13.24
N GLY A 117 9.64 -6.82 12.80
CA GLY A 117 10.65 -5.77 13.07
C GLY A 117 12.04 -6.04 12.50
N GLN A 118 12.22 -7.08 11.68
CA GLN A 118 13.48 -7.32 10.99
C GLN A 118 13.55 -6.44 9.75
N LEU A 119 14.46 -5.48 9.78
CA LEU A 119 15.00 -4.85 8.58
C LEU A 119 15.68 -5.95 7.75
N PRO A 120 15.59 -5.94 6.40
CA PRO A 120 16.46 -6.79 5.59
C PRO A 120 17.91 -6.49 5.98
N ARG A 121 18.69 -7.56 6.15
CA ARG A 121 20.14 -7.46 6.38
C ARG A 121 20.70 -6.62 5.23
N ALA A 122 21.35 -5.51 5.55
CA ALA A 122 22.19 -4.80 4.59
C ALA A 122 23.24 -5.83 4.13
N GLY A 123 23.06 -6.35 2.91
CA GLY A 123 24.04 -7.19 2.27
C GLY A 123 25.18 -6.30 1.80
N ASP A 124 26.37 -6.65 2.25
CA ASP A 124 27.69 -6.40 1.67
C ASP A 124 27.70 -5.52 0.41
N ASP A 125 28.01 -4.25 0.59
CA ASP A 125 28.48 -3.34 -0.46
C ASP A 125 29.69 -2.59 0.10
N ASP A 126 30.74 -3.36 0.35
CA ASP A 126 32.06 -2.95 0.85
C ASP A 126 33.00 -2.48 -0.28
N GLU A 127 32.49 -1.99 -1.42
CA GLU A 127 33.33 -1.56 -2.54
C GLU A 127 32.83 -0.27 -3.19
N ASP A 128 33.18 0.89 -2.63
CA ASP A 128 33.40 2.13 -3.43
C ASP A 128 34.01 3.33 -2.66
N PHE A 129 34.61 3.11 -1.48
CA PHE A 129 35.58 4.08 -0.92
C PHE A 129 37.00 3.74 -1.34
N SER A 130 37.26 3.61 -2.64
CA SER A 130 38.65 3.63 -3.13
C SER A 130 39.22 5.03 -2.94
N GLN A 131 39.98 5.22 -1.87
CA GLN A 131 40.82 6.39 -1.61
C GLN A 131 41.99 6.46 -2.64
N GLY A 132 41.69 6.77 -3.90
CA GLY A 132 42.69 6.89 -4.97
C GLY A 132 42.62 8.25 -5.67
N GLN A 133 43.68 9.05 -5.52
CA GLN A 133 44.00 10.29 -6.25
C GLN A 133 43.18 11.56 -5.92
N ILE A 134 43.48 12.16 -4.76
CA ILE A 134 43.65 13.63 -4.70
C ILE A 134 45.15 13.89 -4.87
N LEU A 135 45.64 13.93 -6.11
CA LEU A 135 46.88 14.64 -6.47
C LEU A 135 47.00 14.80 -8.00
N TYR A 136 46.45 15.89 -8.54
CA TYR A 136 47.12 16.91 -9.36
C TYR A 136 46.10 17.88 -9.95
#